data_AF-N1QHQ0-F1
#
_entry.id   AF-N1QHQ0-F1
#
_cell.length_a   1.000
_cell.length_b   1.000
_cell.length_c   1.000
_cell.angle_alpha   90.00
_cell.angle_beta   90.00
_cell.angle_gamma   90.00
#
_symmetry.space_group_name_H-M   'P 1'
#
loop_
_entity.id
_entity.type
_entity.pdbx_description
1 polymer ?
#
loop_
_entity_poly.entity_id
_entity_poly.type
_entity_poly.pdbx_seq_one_letter_code
_entity_poly.pdbx_strand_id
1 'polypeptide(L)'
;MSKSLHSPTARLLQSSRLFSLPRPLPPATLDPATASGLYRASETATLPYPTHQAIATPASSHFRGDWGLKRPIPRKTTARSSTPVIRIRAQDNTQHITEFESAADHVLTEAKWRQMGIPIMNKNARTTFSGDGQSPQSVYDDNLDITDPDAVDALQRTPRRLRQGSMAGMTEKINQRWKFDGPWIPGMQESEFDEYISSKLSRRKAEFRQFLMKRILERRIRDEERANREKGEGTSIDTARIEELRKEVEENYENEEKKMRDDHVVQNLGSELTAAICDFLDLPGIRFNRQNFAQSPLLRDQISSLTASQGPPSTHPGAGLSHLRTDAFMENHPYWGPQAFRAPVKARVLSPRTNAMYAGAQAQIGVGGVVTNDAISSTMSAPDRTQVKPEYSEEEREEHYLDANRMVTALDENLLGGNKIWVHPKTAHIDEAGRIRLDVTRGDKEAIAVKRDRVEAIHEAKRQSFASAAQTAYLRRPAPGQEANYGYSLPDTRLARSPSRVKGFDEELGRSPNQDPMDSAQAAKVVQELVYGTTYRR
;
A
#
# COMPACT_ATOMS: atom_id res chain seq x y z
N MET A 1 47.77 -8.27 5.25
CA MET A 1 46.67 -9.22 4.96
C MET A 1 46.86 -10.46 5.84
N SER A 2 46.15 -10.58 6.95
CA SER A 2 46.47 -11.61 7.96
C SER A 2 46.07 -13.01 7.49
N LYS A 3 46.99 -13.98 7.61
CA LYS A 3 46.77 -15.41 7.35
C LYS A 3 45.58 -16.00 8.15
N SER A 4 45.08 -15.29 9.16
CA SER A 4 43.97 -15.68 10.03
C SER A 4 42.60 -15.70 9.34
N LEU A 5 42.32 -14.80 8.38
CA LEU A 5 41.02 -14.72 7.70
C LEU A 5 40.70 -15.96 6.86
N HIS A 6 41.74 -16.68 6.40
CA HIS A 6 41.61 -17.88 5.58
C HIS A 6 41.90 -19.17 6.36
N SER A 7 42.03 -19.09 7.68
CA SER A 7 42.21 -20.29 8.50
C SER A 7 40.95 -21.17 8.43
N PRO A 8 41.09 -22.51 8.51
CA PRO A 8 39.95 -23.42 8.50
C PRO A 8 38.91 -23.07 9.58
N THR A 9 39.36 -22.69 10.78
CA THR A 9 38.49 -22.28 11.89
C THR A 9 37.73 -21.00 11.58
N ALA A 10 38.37 -19.98 10.98
CA ALA A 10 37.69 -18.74 10.62
C ALA A 10 36.59 -18.97 9.57
N ARG A 11 36.81 -19.87 8.60
CA ARG A 11 35.78 -20.25 7.62
C ARG A 11 34.57 -20.93 8.28
N LEU A 12 34.81 -21.84 9.24
CA LEU A 12 33.72 -22.47 10.00
C LEU A 12 32.92 -21.46 10.82
N LEU A 13 33.60 -20.49 11.45
CA LEU A 13 32.94 -19.42 12.21
C LEU A 13 32.11 -18.52 11.29
N GLN A 14 32.62 -18.16 10.12
CA GLN A 14 31.89 -17.35 9.12
C GLN A 14 30.58 -18.01 8.68
N SER A 15 30.55 -19.33 8.52
CA SER A 15 29.35 -20.09 8.18
C SER A 15 28.51 -20.53 9.39
N SER A 16 28.90 -20.18 10.61
CA SER A 16 28.22 -20.64 11.82
C SER A 16 26.90 -19.91 12.04
N ARG A 17 25.93 -20.58 12.69
CA ARG A 17 24.60 -20.01 12.99
C ARG A 17 24.65 -18.80 13.92
N LEU A 18 25.68 -18.71 14.77
CA LEU A 18 25.86 -17.56 15.66
C LEU A 18 26.29 -16.32 14.87
N PHE A 19 27.14 -16.49 13.85
CA PHE A 19 27.62 -15.40 13.00
C PHE A 19 26.60 -15.00 11.92
N SER A 20 25.61 -15.84 11.64
CA SER A 20 24.46 -15.47 10.80
C SER A 20 23.41 -14.63 11.51
N LEU A 21 23.55 -14.37 12.82
CA LEU A 21 22.63 -13.47 13.53
C LEU A 21 22.83 -12.04 13.02
N PRO A 22 21.76 -11.38 12.55
CA PRO A 22 21.86 -10.01 12.08
C PRO A 22 22.19 -9.07 13.25
N ARG A 23 22.88 -7.97 12.92
CA ARG A 23 23.01 -6.86 13.86
C ARG A 23 21.62 -6.29 14.16
N PRO A 24 21.36 -5.86 15.40
CA PRO A 24 20.07 -5.30 15.74
C PRO A 24 19.76 -4.09 14.88
N LEU A 25 18.51 -4.00 14.42
CA LEU A 25 18.02 -2.85 13.68
C LEU A 25 17.94 -1.63 14.60
N PRO A 26 18.02 -0.40 14.05
CA PRO A 26 17.75 0.80 14.83
C PRO A 26 16.36 0.73 15.47
N PRO A 27 16.17 1.29 16.68
CA PRO A 27 14.87 1.30 17.33
C PRO A 27 13.85 2.09 16.49
N ALA A 28 12.59 1.68 16.59
CA ALA A 28 11.51 2.40 15.91
C ALA A 28 11.43 3.85 16.39
N THR A 29 11.20 4.76 15.45
CA THR A 29 10.93 6.17 15.76
C THR A 29 9.58 6.26 16.46
N LEU A 30 9.64 6.51 17.76
CA LEU A 30 8.47 6.78 18.60
C LEU A 30 8.24 8.29 18.60
N ASP A 31 6.97 8.69 18.56
CA ASP A 31 6.61 10.10 18.53
C ASP A 31 7.15 10.77 19.80
N PRO A 32 7.85 11.93 19.70
CA PRO A 32 8.46 12.57 20.86
C PRO A 32 7.39 12.93 21.89
N ALA A 33 7.77 12.90 23.17
CA ALA A 33 6.89 13.28 24.27
C ALA A 33 6.30 14.67 23.98
N THR A 34 4.98 14.74 23.85
CA THR A 34 4.29 16.02 23.71
C THR A 34 4.53 16.84 24.99
N ALA A 35 4.63 18.16 24.87
CA ALA A 35 4.88 19.10 25.98
C ALA A 35 3.91 18.96 27.18
N SER A 36 2.82 18.19 27.03
CA SER A 36 1.88 17.83 28.10
C SER A 36 2.34 16.66 29.00
N GLY A 37 3.55 16.12 28.84
CA GLY A 37 4.17 15.23 29.82
C GLY A 37 3.61 13.80 29.87
N LEU A 38 2.71 13.40 28.96
CA LEU A 38 2.29 12.00 28.85
C LEU A 38 3.36 11.19 28.13
N TYR A 39 4.21 10.50 28.90
CA TYR A 39 5.05 9.41 28.42
C TYR A 39 4.18 8.33 27.77
N ARG A 40 4.03 8.36 26.44
CA ARG A 40 3.35 7.29 25.69
C ARG A 40 4.27 6.12 25.31
N ALA A 41 5.55 6.18 25.67
CA ALA A 41 6.52 5.14 25.42
C ALA A 41 6.96 4.51 26.76
N SER A 42 6.40 3.35 27.10
CA SER A 42 6.98 2.51 28.16
C SER A 42 8.18 1.77 27.57
N GLU A 43 9.29 1.70 28.31
CA GLU A 43 10.46 0.89 27.91
C GLU A 43 10.14 -0.60 27.72
N THR A 44 9.04 -1.06 28.32
CA THR A 44 8.56 -2.44 28.24
C THR A 44 7.46 -2.65 27.19
N ALA A 45 6.99 -1.58 26.52
CA ALA A 45 5.97 -1.71 25.49
C ALA A 45 6.54 -2.41 24.25
N THR A 46 5.71 -3.24 23.61
CA THR A 46 6.07 -3.90 22.36
C THR A 46 6.32 -2.84 21.28
N LEU A 47 7.46 -2.98 20.59
CA LEU A 47 7.83 -2.09 19.50
C LEU A 47 6.92 -2.31 18.28
N PRO A 48 6.83 -1.34 17.34
CA PRO A 48 6.08 -1.51 16.10
C PRO A 48 6.57 -2.68 15.23
N TYR A 49 7.86 -2.97 15.25
CA TYR A 49 8.51 -4.04 14.48
C TYR A 49 9.66 -4.67 15.28
N PRO A 50 10.03 -5.93 15.01
CA PRO A 50 11.12 -6.60 15.73
C PRO A 50 12.48 -6.01 15.36
N THR A 51 13.30 -5.71 16.37
CA THR A 51 14.68 -5.21 16.19
C THR A 51 15.75 -6.29 16.34
N HIS A 52 15.44 -7.35 17.09
CA HIS A 52 16.33 -8.50 17.34
C HIS A 52 15.76 -9.78 16.71
N GLN A 53 16.65 -10.66 16.26
CA GLN A 53 16.27 -11.97 15.75
C GLN A 53 15.63 -12.83 16.84
N ALA A 54 14.46 -13.40 16.53
CA ALA A 54 13.83 -14.41 17.35
C ALA A 54 14.53 -15.77 17.17
N ILE A 55 14.88 -16.41 18.28
CA ILE A 55 15.61 -17.68 18.34
C ILE A 55 14.73 -18.70 19.03
N ALA A 56 14.60 -19.87 18.41
CA ALA A 56 13.89 -21.03 18.94
C ALA A 56 14.84 -22.22 19.06
N THR A 57 14.48 -23.17 19.93
CA THR A 57 15.25 -24.40 20.16
C THR A 57 14.35 -25.63 20.08
N PRO A 58 14.90 -26.81 19.73
CA PRO A 58 14.18 -28.06 19.87
C PRO A 58 13.79 -28.32 21.33
N ALA A 59 12.68 -29.04 21.55
CA ALA A 59 12.17 -29.32 22.89
C ALA A 59 13.20 -30.02 23.81
N SER A 60 14.06 -30.88 23.26
CA SER A 60 15.11 -31.59 24.00
C SER A 60 16.20 -30.66 24.53
N SER A 61 16.67 -29.71 23.72
CA SER A 61 17.65 -28.68 24.13
C SER A 61 17.01 -27.65 25.06
N HIS A 62 15.78 -27.24 24.76
CA HIS A 62 15.00 -26.35 25.62
C HIS A 62 14.86 -26.89 27.05
N PHE A 63 14.57 -28.19 27.21
CA PHE A 63 14.48 -28.84 28.51
C PHE A 63 15.78 -28.72 29.32
N ARG A 64 16.93 -28.77 28.64
CA ARG A 64 18.27 -28.62 29.23
C ARG A 64 18.69 -27.16 29.42
N GLY A 65 17.88 -26.20 28.95
CA GLY A 65 18.23 -24.78 28.91
C GLY A 65 19.32 -24.44 27.89
N ASP A 66 19.59 -25.32 26.93
CA ASP A 66 20.58 -25.09 25.87
C ASP A 66 19.94 -24.39 24.68
N TRP A 67 20.49 -23.22 24.34
CA TRP A 67 20.05 -22.38 23.22
C TRP A 67 21.12 -22.18 22.15
N GLY A 68 22.23 -22.93 22.20
CA GLY A 68 23.37 -22.71 21.32
C GLY A 68 24.06 -21.37 21.57
N LEU A 69 23.96 -20.87 22.80
CA LEU A 69 24.58 -19.62 23.25
C LEU A 69 25.79 -19.91 24.14
N LYS A 70 26.46 -18.84 24.58
CA LYS A 70 27.62 -18.96 25.49
C LYS A 70 27.29 -19.73 26.77
N ARG A 71 26.08 -19.55 27.32
CA ARG A 71 25.63 -20.18 28.57
C ARG A 71 24.19 -20.69 28.43
N PRO A 72 23.79 -21.71 29.20
CA PRO A 72 22.40 -22.15 29.25
C PRO A 72 21.52 -21.09 29.93
N ILE A 73 20.29 -20.94 29.45
CA ILE A 73 19.33 -19.96 29.95
C ILE A 73 18.53 -20.55 31.12
N PRO A 74 18.16 -19.74 32.15
CA PRO A 74 17.38 -20.21 33.28
C PRO A 74 16.03 -20.82 32.87
N ARG A 75 15.78 -22.07 33.31
CA ARG A 75 14.51 -22.76 33.02
C ARG A 75 13.28 -22.07 33.60
N LYS A 76 13.42 -21.29 34.68
CA LYS A 76 12.28 -20.62 35.34
C LYS A 76 11.52 -19.69 34.38
N THR A 77 12.22 -19.02 33.48
CA THR A 77 11.62 -18.05 32.55
C THR A 77 11.09 -18.72 31.27
N THR A 78 11.67 -19.84 30.84
CA THR A 78 11.34 -20.46 29.55
C THR A 78 10.46 -21.71 29.67
N ALA A 79 10.53 -22.46 30.77
CA ALA A 79 9.92 -23.80 30.87
C ALA A 79 8.38 -23.81 30.89
N ARG A 80 7.73 -22.73 31.32
CA ARG A 80 6.26 -22.63 31.39
C ARG A 80 5.63 -21.92 30.19
N SER A 81 6.45 -21.41 29.26
CA SER A 81 5.93 -20.77 28.05
C SER A 81 5.48 -21.82 27.04
N SER A 82 4.29 -21.64 26.47
CA SER A 82 3.82 -22.42 25.32
C SER A 82 4.60 -22.10 24.04
N THR A 83 5.26 -20.94 24.00
CA THR A 83 6.04 -20.44 22.87
C THR A 83 7.45 -20.09 23.34
N PRO A 84 8.35 -21.09 23.42
CA PRO A 84 9.72 -20.88 23.89
C PRO A 84 10.56 -20.24 22.78
N VAL A 85 10.39 -18.93 22.58
CA VAL A 85 11.15 -18.13 21.63
C VAL A 85 11.74 -16.92 22.35
N ILE A 86 13.02 -16.66 22.16
CA ILE A 86 13.76 -15.59 22.82
C ILE A 86 14.39 -14.63 21.82
N ARG A 87 14.68 -13.42 22.26
CA ARG A 87 15.59 -12.47 21.60
C ARG A 87 16.76 -12.16 22.52
N ILE A 88 17.94 -11.93 21.95
CA ILE A 88 19.18 -11.69 22.70
C ILE A 88 19.63 -10.26 22.47
N ARG A 89 19.82 -9.53 23.56
CA ARG A 89 20.39 -8.17 23.55
C ARG A 89 21.90 -8.23 23.60
N ALA A 90 22.44 -9.05 24.50
CA ALA A 90 23.87 -9.27 24.66
C ALA A 90 24.17 -10.75 24.98
N GLN A 91 25.15 -11.33 24.28
CA GLN A 91 25.60 -12.71 24.52
C GLN A 91 26.24 -12.86 25.91
N ASP A 92 27.00 -11.85 26.34
CA ASP A 92 27.62 -11.76 27.65
C ASP A 92 27.71 -10.29 28.05
N ASN A 93 27.07 -9.90 29.16
CA ASN A 93 27.15 -8.55 29.70
C ASN A 93 28.30 -8.43 30.72
N THR A 94 28.51 -7.24 31.28
CA THR A 94 29.54 -6.98 32.31
C THR A 94 29.32 -7.77 33.60
N GLN A 95 28.11 -8.27 33.83
CA GLN A 95 27.74 -9.11 34.97
C GLN A 95 27.92 -10.60 34.70
N HIS A 96 28.50 -10.97 33.55
CA HIS A 96 28.69 -12.34 33.11
C HIS A 96 27.38 -13.13 32.91
N ILE A 97 26.31 -12.44 32.48
CA ILE A 97 24.99 -13.00 32.20
C ILE A 97 24.64 -12.74 30.74
N THR A 98 23.97 -13.70 30.11
CA THR A 98 23.37 -13.51 28.78
C THR A 98 22.08 -12.70 28.95
N GLU A 99 22.00 -11.54 28.30
CA GLU A 99 20.83 -10.67 28.36
C GLU A 99 19.84 -11.10 27.27
N PHE A 100 18.69 -11.63 27.69
CA PHE A 100 17.65 -12.13 26.79
C PHE A 100 16.26 -11.69 27.23
N GLU A 101 15.34 -11.65 26.29
CA GLU A 101 13.92 -11.37 26.52
C GLU A 101 13.06 -12.37 25.73
N SER A 102 11.77 -12.42 26.06
CA SER A 102 10.80 -13.16 25.23
C SER A 102 10.63 -12.47 23.88
N ALA A 103 10.60 -13.26 22.80
CA ALA A 103 10.28 -12.78 21.44
C ALA A 103 8.89 -13.27 20.98
N ALA A 104 8.10 -13.83 21.90
CA ALA A 104 6.78 -14.37 21.58
C ALA A 104 5.78 -13.29 21.14
N ASP A 105 5.99 -12.04 21.56
CA ASP A 105 5.20 -10.86 21.17
C ASP A 105 5.13 -10.70 19.64
N HIS A 106 6.27 -10.60 18.98
CA HIS A 106 6.35 -10.41 17.52
C HIS A 106 6.05 -11.70 16.75
N VAL A 107 6.57 -12.85 17.22
CA VAL A 107 6.37 -14.14 16.53
C VAL A 107 4.91 -14.56 16.52
N LEU A 108 4.18 -14.38 17.63
CA LEU A 108 2.75 -14.67 17.64
C LEU A 108 1.93 -13.67 16.82
N THR A 109 2.36 -12.41 16.76
CA THR A 109 1.71 -11.39 15.93
C THR A 109 1.89 -11.72 14.44
N GLU A 110 3.08 -12.14 14.03
CA GLU A 110 3.35 -12.63 12.68
C GLU A 110 2.51 -13.88 12.35
N ALA A 111 2.45 -14.86 13.27
CA ALA A 111 1.66 -16.07 13.08
C ALA A 111 0.16 -15.76 12.92
N LYS A 112 -0.38 -14.85 13.75
CA LYS A 112 -1.76 -14.36 13.61
C LYS A 112 -1.98 -13.66 12.28
N TRP A 113 -1.01 -12.84 11.84
CA TRP A 113 -1.08 -12.15 10.55
C TRP A 113 -1.17 -13.13 9.39
N ARG A 114 -0.28 -14.13 9.38
CA ARG A 114 -0.28 -15.21 8.37
C ARG A 114 -1.60 -15.98 8.37
N GLN A 115 -2.18 -16.25 9.55
CA GLN A 115 -3.47 -16.93 9.67
C GLN A 115 -4.63 -16.09 9.11
N MET A 116 -4.61 -14.77 9.30
CA MET A 116 -5.61 -13.88 8.69
C MET A 116 -5.43 -13.78 7.17
N GLY A 117 -4.22 -14.01 6.66
CA GLY A 117 -3.94 -14.02 5.21
C GLY A 117 -4.14 -12.65 4.55
N ILE A 118 -3.71 -11.58 5.23
CA ILE A 118 -3.90 -10.20 4.77
C ILE A 118 -2.75 -9.83 3.81
N PRO A 119 -3.05 -9.38 2.58
CA PRO A 119 -2.03 -8.87 1.66
C PRO A 119 -1.59 -7.47 2.06
N ILE A 120 -0.32 -7.16 1.76
CA ILE A 120 0.21 -5.81 1.92
C ILE A 120 0.20 -5.14 0.55
N MET A 121 -0.46 -3.99 0.49
CA MET A 121 -0.77 -3.28 -0.75
C MET A 121 -0.21 -1.86 -0.69
N ASN A 122 0.06 -1.29 -1.85
CA ASN A 122 0.54 0.08 -1.92
C ASN A 122 -0.56 1.05 -1.47
N LYS A 123 -0.16 2.17 -0.86
CA LYS A 123 -1.08 3.20 -0.42
C LYS A 123 -1.65 3.92 -1.64
N ASN A 124 -2.87 3.57 -2.03
CA ASN A 124 -3.56 4.27 -3.11
C ASN A 124 -4.00 5.66 -2.62
N ALA A 125 -3.41 6.72 -3.17
CA ALA A 125 -3.92 8.06 -3.00
C ALA A 125 -5.35 8.11 -3.57
N ARG A 126 -6.35 8.29 -2.70
CA ARG A 126 -7.73 8.50 -3.16
C ARG A 126 -7.78 9.85 -3.86
N THR A 127 -7.77 9.84 -5.19
CA THR A 127 -8.08 11.02 -5.98
C THR A 127 -9.57 11.31 -5.81
N THR A 128 -9.90 12.28 -4.95
CA THR A 128 -11.27 12.64 -4.57
C THR A 128 -12.15 13.15 -5.71
N PHE A 129 -11.61 13.32 -6.92
CA PHE A 129 -12.28 14.02 -8.02
C PHE A 129 -12.79 13.11 -9.14
N SER A 130 -12.33 11.87 -9.22
CA SER A 130 -12.81 10.91 -10.20
C SER A 130 -13.14 9.65 -9.43
N GLY A 131 -14.40 9.22 -9.42
CA GLY A 131 -14.88 8.01 -8.73
C GLY A 131 -14.24 6.71 -9.21
N ASP A 132 -13.19 6.79 -10.02
CA ASP A 132 -12.33 5.70 -10.43
C ASP A 132 -11.29 5.47 -9.32
N GLY A 133 -11.71 4.80 -8.26
CA GLY A 133 -10.81 4.37 -7.21
C GLY A 133 -9.73 3.49 -7.82
N GLN A 134 -8.47 3.92 -7.75
CA GLN A 134 -7.36 3.11 -8.21
C GLN A 134 -7.45 1.73 -7.58
N SER A 135 -7.40 0.68 -8.41
CA SER A 135 -7.37 -0.69 -7.94
C SER A 135 -6.21 -0.87 -6.97
N PRO A 136 -6.42 -1.60 -5.86
CA PRO A 136 -5.36 -1.82 -4.89
C PRO A 136 -4.23 -2.59 -5.57
N GLN A 137 -3.02 -2.03 -5.50
CA GLN A 137 -1.84 -2.54 -6.21
C GLN A 137 -0.94 -3.31 -5.25
N SER A 138 -0.34 -4.41 -5.71
CA SER A 138 0.57 -5.19 -4.88
C SER A 138 1.87 -4.43 -4.67
N VAL A 139 2.48 -4.57 -3.49
CA VAL A 139 3.83 -4.03 -3.27
C VAL A 139 4.86 -4.79 -4.11
N TYR A 140 4.64 -6.07 -4.37
CA TYR A 140 5.56 -6.96 -5.09
C TYR A 140 5.35 -6.96 -6.60
N ASP A 141 4.72 -5.91 -7.14
CA ASP A 141 4.58 -5.74 -8.58
C ASP A 141 5.90 -5.22 -9.16
N ASP A 142 6.26 -5.71 -10.35
CA ASP A 142 7.55 -5.46 -10.99
C ASP A 142 7.85 -3.97 -11.28
N ASN A 143 6.81 -3.13 -11.29
CA ASN A 143 6.91 -1.68 -11.48
C ASN A 143 7.11 -0.87 -10.18
N LEU A 144 6.93 -1.52 -9.02
CA LEU A 144 7.03 -0.90 -7.70
C LEU A 144 8.19 -1.46 -6.87
N ASP A 145 8.42 -2.77 -6.89
CA ASP A 145 9.54 -3.38 -6.15
C ASP A 145 10.85 -3.28 -6.94
N ILE A 146 11.30 -2.04 -7.15
CA ILE A 146 12.58 -1.73 -7.78
C ILE A 146 13.44 -0.97 -6.78
N THR A 147 14.70 -1.36 -6.68
CA THR A 147 15.70 -0.72 -5.83
C THR A 147 16.89 -0.16 -6.61
N ASP A 148 17.14 -0.65 -7.82
CA ASP A 148 18.26 -0.22 -8.65
C ASP A 148 17.89 1.06 -9.45
N PRO A 149 18.64 2.18 -9.32
CA PRO A 149 18.43 3.38 -10.13
C PRO A 149 18.51 3.11 -11.64
N ASP A 150 19.46 2.29 -12.08
CA ASP A 150 19.74 2.08 -13.51
C ASP A 150 18.63 1.25 -14.16
N ALA A 151 18.04 0.32 -13.40
CA ALA A 151 16.88 -0.45 -13.84
C ALA A 151 15.67 0.45 -14.10
N VAL A 152 15.45 1.48 -13.28
CA VAL A 152 14.35 2.44 -13.48
C VAL A 152 14.57 3.26 -14.75
N ASP A 153 15.78 3.76 -14.98
CA ASP A 153 16.12 4.56 -16.16
C ASP A 153 16.04 3.71 -17.44
N ALA A 154 16.53 2.46 -17.42
CA ALA A 154 16.39 1.53 -18.53
C ALA A 154 14.92 1.27 -18.90
N LEU A 155 14.05 1.07 -17.90
CA LEU A 155 12.63 0.87 -18.14
C LEU A 155 11.93 2.13 -18.67
N GLN A 156 12.43 3.32 -18.37
CA GLN A 156 11.94 4.58 -18.94
C GLN A 156 12.42 4.79 -20.38
N ARG A 157 13.63 4.32 -20.72
CA ARG A 157 14.23 4.41 -22.06
C ARG A 157 13.63 3.43 -23.08
N THR A 158 12.95 2.36 -22.65
CA THR A 158 12.32 1.40 -23.58
C THR A 158 11.15 2.02 -24.38
N PRO A 159 11.17 2.00 -25.72
CA PRO A 159 10.11 2.60 -26.53
C PRO A 159 8.76 1.86 -26.38
N ARG A 160 7.69 2.64 -26.25
CA ARG A 160 6.29 2.24 -25.99
C ARG A 160 5.72 1.14 -26.92
N ARG A 161 6.36 0.88 -28.08
CA ARG A 161 5.86 -0.03 -29.13
C ARG A 161 6.03 -1.53 -28.83
N LEU A 162 6.94 -1.92 -27.94
CA LEU A 162 7.10 -3.34 -27.54
C LEU A 162 6.20 -3.75 -26.35
N ARG A 163 5.48 -2.80 -25.74
CA ARG A 163 4.56 -3.06 -24.62
C ARG A 163 3.14 -3.38 -25.11
N GLN A 164 3.03 -4.24 -26.13
CA GLN A 164 1.76 -4.65 -26.73
C GLN A 164 1.08 -5.73 -25.86
N GLY A 165 0.62 -5.30 -24.69
CA GLY A 165 -0.21 -6.10 -23.78
C GLY A 165 -1.09 -5.17 -22.96
N SER A 166 -2.31 -4.92 -23.43
CA SER A 166 -3.51 -4.40 -22.72
C SER A 166 -3.41 -3.18 -21.76
N MET A 167 -2.27 -2.52 -21.54
CA MET A 167 -2.10 -1.55 -20.44
C MET A 167 -1.37 -0.27 -20.84
N ALA A 168 -1.44 0.16 -22.11
CA ALA A 168 -0.74 1.34 -22.61
C ALA A 168 -1.20 2.69 -21.99
N GLY A 169 -2.36 2.71 -21.33
CA GLY A 169 -2.92 3.86 -20.60
C GLY A 169 -2.62 3.90 -19.10
N MET A 170 -2.14 2.81 -18.48
CA MET A 170 -1.80 2.76 -17.04
C MET A 170 -0.30 2.87 -16.75
N THR A 171 0.56 2.71 -17.76
CA THR A 171 2.03 2.79 -17.66
C THR A 171 2.59 4.19 -17.42
N GLU A 172 1.75 5.23 -17.29
CA GLU A 172 2.20 6.57 -16.85
C GLU A 172 2.41 6.67 -15.33
N LYS A 173 2.04 5.65 -14.56
CA LYS A 173 2.55 5.48 -13.20
C LYS A 173 4.02 5.07 -13.29
N ILE A 174 4.87 6.09 -13.35
CA ILE A 174 6.34 6.06 -13.31
C ILE A 174 6.81 4.91 -12.43
N ASN A 175 7.64 4.01 -12.97
CA ASN A 175 8.33 2.99 -12.19
C ASN A 175 8.95 3.64 -10.96
N GLN A 176 8.38 3.37 -9.79
CA GLN A 176 8.67 4.12 -8.58
C GLN A 176 9.59 3.28 -7.71
N ARG A 177 10.86 3.68 -7.67
CA ARG A 177 11.81 3.14 -6.72
C ARG A 177 11.36 3.51 -5.30
N TRP A 178 11.36 2.55 -4.39
CA TRP A 178 10.99 2.80 -2.99
C TRP A 178 12.20 3.06 -2.09
N LYS A 179 13.38 2.51 -2.44
CA LYS A 179 14.63 2.67 -1.69
C LYS A 179 15.49 3.78 -2.29
N PHE A 180 16.01 4.67 -1.44
CA PHE A 180 16.86 5.80 -1.84
C PHE A 180 18.11 5.80 -0.95
N ASP A 181 19.26 6.13 -1.53
CA ASP A 181 20.53 6.29 -0.78
C ASP A 181 20.61 7.68 -0.11
N GLY A 182 19.94 8.67 -0.70
CA GLY A 182 19.84 10.02 -0.17
C GLY A 182 18.85 10.13 1.00
N PRO A 183 19.11 11.02 1.97
CA PRO A 183 18.16 11.25 3.06
C PRO A 183 16.93 12.01 2.56
N TRP A 184 15.82 11.88 3.29
CA TRP A 184 14.64 12.70 3.05
C TRP A 184 14.77 14.04 3.78
N ILE A 185 15.26 15.06 3.06
CA ILE A 185 15.56 16.39 3.60
C ILE A 185 14.40 17.02 4.40
N PRO A 186 13.13 16.99 3.93
CA PRO A 186 12.02 17.61 4.67
C PRO A 186 11.75 17.02 6.05
N GLY A 187 12.15 15.77 6.32
CA GLY A 187 11.95 15.11 7.61
C GLY A 187 13.13 15.17 8.56
N MET A 188 14.26 15.72 8.13
CA MET A 188 15.47 15.82 8.96
C MET A 188 15.35 16.95 9.97
N GLN A 189 15.99 16.78 11.13
CA GLN A 189 16.17 17.87 12.08
C GLN A 189 17.26 18.84 11.57
N GLU A 190 17.22 20.10 12.01
CA GLU A 190 18.17 21.14 11.60
C GLU A 190 19.63 20.73 11.89
N SER A 191 19.91 20.14 13.05
CA SER A 191 21.24 19.66 13.41
C SER A 191 21.73 18.52 12.52
N GLU A 192 20.85 17.58 12.18
CA GLU A 192 21.16 16.46 11.28
C GLU A 192 21.44 16.97 9.85
N PHE A 193 20.73 18.01 9.44
CA PHE A 193 20.92 18.65 8.14
C PHE A 193 22.27 19.37 8.05
N ASP A 194 22.65 20.12 9.08
CA ASP A 194 23.95 20.78 9.16
C ASP A 194 25.11 19.76 9.20
N GLU A 195 24.94 18.66 9.94
CA GLU A 195 25.89 17.55 9.92
C GLU A 195 25.98 16.90 8.53
N TYR A 196 24.86 16.70 7.84
CA TYR A 196 24.82 16.15 6.50
C TYR A 196 25.57 17.03 5.48
N ILE A 197 25.36 18.35 5.53
CA ILE A 197 26.05 19.30 4.66
C ILE A 197 27.56 19.30 4.94
N SER A 198 27.93 19.45 6.21
CA SER A 198 29.32 19.61 6.62
C SER A 198 30.16 18.34 6.43
N SER A 199 29.61 17.17 6.78
CA SER A 199 30.35 15.90 6.76
C SER A 199 30.31 15.17 5.42
N LYS A 200 29.14 15.14 4.75
CA LYS A 200 28.91 14.34 3.53
C LYS A 200 28.94 15.18 2.26
N LEU A 201 28.22 16.31 2.22
CA LEU A 201 28.07 17.09 0.99
C LEU A 201 29.34 17.88 0.62
N SER A 202 29.98 18.51 1.61
CA SER A 202 31.14 19.40 1.40
C SER A 202 32.31 18.72 0.68
N ARG A 203 32.49 17.41 0.90
CA ARG A 203 33.58 16.59 0.36
C ARG A 203 33.33 16.11 -1.08
N ARG A 204 32.07 16.10 -1.54
CA ARG A 204 31.66 15.51 -2.83
C ARG A 204 31.54 16.52 -3.99
N LYS A 205 32.01 17.76 -3.80
CA LYS A 205 31.91 18.81 -4.84
C LYS A 205 32.64 18.45 -6.14
N ALA A 206 33.81 17.81 -6.06
CA ALA A 206 34.58 17.40 -7.23
C ALA A 206 33.87 16.28 -8.02
N GLU A 207 33.28 15.32 -7.32
CA GLU A 207 32.46 14.25 -7.93
C GLU A 207 31.24 14.84 -8.63
N PHE A 208 30.58 15.81 -8.00
CA PHE A 208 29.41 16.47 -8.58
C PHE A 208 29.76 17.22 -9.87
N ARG A 209 30.91 17.88 -9.93
CA ARG A 209 31.40 18.54 -11.15
C ARG A 209 31.54 17.55 -12.32
N GLN A 210 32.17 16.39 -12.07
CA GLN A 210 32.31 15.34 -13.08
C GLN A 210 30.95 14.77 -13.51
N PHE A 211 30.03 14.59 -12.56
CA PHE A 211 28.67 14.15 -12.84
C PHE A 211 27.91 15.15 -13.73
N LEU A 212 27.98 16.45 -13.42
CA LEU A 212 27.36 17.50 -14.24
C LEU A 212 27.95 17.51 -15.66
N MET A 213 29.27 17.43 -15.80
CA MET A 213 29.92 17.35 -17.11
C MET A 213 29.39 16.16 -17.92
N LYS A 214 29.29 14.97 -17.31
CA LYS A 214 28.72 13.78 -17.95
C LYS A 214 27.27 14.02 -18.37
N ARG A 215 26.44 14.59 -17.50
CA ARG A 215 25.02 14.85 -17.78
C ARG A 215 24.81 15.87 -18.89
N ILE A 216 25.61 16.94 -18.93
CA ILE A 216 25.59 17.94 -20.00
C ILE A 216 26.02 17.30 -21.32
N LEU A 217 27.07 16.48 -21.31
CA LEU A 217 27.53 15.74 -22.48
C LEU A 217 26.43 14.82 -23.02
N GLU A 218 25.81 14.00 -22.16
CA GLU A 218 24.69 13.13 -22.57
C GLU A 218 23.49 13.91 -23.12
N ARG A 219 23.25 15.12 -22.60
CA ARG A 219 22.22 16.00 -23.14
C ARG A 219 22.60 16.49 -24.54
N ARG A 220 23.83 16.98 -24.74
CA ARG A 220 24.30 17.44 -26.06
C ARG A 220 24.26 16.33 -27.10
N ILE A 221 24.66 15.11 -26.73
CA ILE A 221 24.52 13.91 -27.58
C ILE A 221 23.06 13.72 -27.98
N ARG A 222 22.13 13.74 -27.01
CA ARG A 222 20.68 13.58 -27.29
C ARG A 222 20.10 14.70 -28.16
N ASP A 223 20.57 15.93 -28.00
CA ASP A 223 20.13 17.08 -28.79
C ASP A 223 20.68 17.00 -30.24
N GLU A 224 21.94 16.57 -30.43
CA GLU A 224 22.52 16.30 -31.75
C GLU A 224 21.86 15.10 -32.44
N GLU A 225 21.62 13.98 -31.74
CA GLU A 225 20.90 12.82 -32.27
C GLU A 225 19.49 13.20 -32.73
N ARG A 226 18.82 14.08 -31.97
CA ARG A 226 17.50 14.62 -32.35
C ARG A 226 17.58 15.47 -33.61
N ALA A 227 18.55 16.38 -33.69
CA ALA A 227 18.75 17.24 -34.85
C ALA A 227 19.08 16.42 -36.12
N ASN A 228 19.92 15.39 -36.00
CA ASN A 228 20.27 14.48 -37.10
C ASN A 228 19.05 13.67 -37.55
N ARG A 229 18.21 13.22 -36.61
CA ARG A 229 16.95 12.55 -36.92
C ARG A 229 15.97 13.46 -37.67
N GLU A 230 15.88 14.73 -37.29
CA GLU A 230 15.03 15.72 -37.98
C GLU A 230 15.55 16.03 -39.40
N LYS A 231 16.87 15.96 -39.60
CA LYS A 231 17.53 16.08 -40.91
C LYS A 231 17.51 14.80 -41.76
N GLY A 232 17.11 13.67 -41.19
CA GLY A 232 17.07 12.36 -41.86
C GLY A 232 18.41 11.61 -41.90
N GLU A 233 19.44 12.12 -41.21
CA GLU A 233 20.80 11.58 -41.17
C GLU A 233 20.96 10.63 -39.96
N GLY A 234 20.26 9.48 -39.98
CA GLY A 234 20.51 8.38 -39.03
C GLY A 234 20.31 8.71 -37.53
N THR A 235 20.72 7.78 -36.65
CA THR A 235 20.49 7.87 -35.19
C THR A 235 21.78 7.79 -34.35
N SER A 236 22.92 7.44 -34.94
CA SER A 236 24.18 7.22 -34.23
C SER A 236 25.19 8.31 -34.55
N ILE A 237 25.76 8.92 -33.49
CA ILE A 237 26.87 9.86 -33.59
C ILE A 237 28.20 9.08 -33.57
N ASP A 238 29.17 9.50 -34.38
CA ASP A 238 30.51 8.90 -34.42
C ASP A 238 31.28 9.12 -33.10
N THR A 239 32.15 8.16 -32.76
CA THR A 239 32.95 8.21 -31.53
C THR A 239 33.88 9.41 -31.48
N ALA A 240 34.43 9.84 -32.62
CA ALA A 240 35.29 11.02 -32.71
C ALA A 240 34.52 12.32 -32.36
N ARG A 241 33.26 12.42 -32.80
CA ARG A 241 32.41 13.58 -32.51
C ARG A 241 32.03 13.67 -31.02
N ILE A 242 31.84 12.51 -30.36
CA ILE A 242 31.60 12.45 -28.92
C ILE A 242 32.80 12.99 -28.12
N GLU A 243 34.03 12.73 -28.57
CA GLU A 243 35.25 13.26 -27.94
C GLU A 243 35.40 14.78 -28.12
N GLU A 244 35.00 15.32 -29.28
CA GLU A 244 34.95 16.77 -29.52
C GLU A 244 33.94 17.44 -28.58
N LEU A 245 32.71 16.92 -28.51
CA LEU A 245 31.68 17.41 -27.60
C LEU A 245 32.15 17.38 -26.14
N ARG A 246 32.93 16.38 -25.76
CA ARG A 246 33.50 16.30 -24.41
C ARG A 246 34.44 17.47 -24.11
N LYS A 247 35.33 17.81 -25.04
CA LYS A 247 36.25 18.95 -24.89
C LYS A 247 35.47 20.27 -24.84
N GLU A 248 34.48 20.44 -25.72
CA GLU A 248 33.63 21.63 -25.72
C GLU A 248 32.84 21.81 -24.42
N VAL A 249 32.38 20.71 -23.80
CA VAL A 249 31.68 20.75 -22.50
C VAL A 249 32.64 21.11 -21.37
N GLU A 250 33.88 20.61 -21.40
CA GLU A 250 34.89 20.92 -20.39
C GLU A 250 35.29 22.40 -20.43
N GLU A 251 35.48 22.95 -21.63
CA GLU A 251 35.80 24.38 -21.84
C GLU A 251 34.63 25.31 -21.46
N ASN A 252 33.39 24.92 -21.77
CA ASN A 252 32.20 25.75 -21.52
C ASN A 252 31.50 25.48 -20.18
N TYR A 253 32.08 24.65 -19.32
CA TYR A 253 31.43 24.18 -18.10
C TYR A 253 30.93 25.31 -17.19
N GLU A 254 31.73 26.36 -16.98
CA GLU A 254 31.37 27.47 -16.08
C GLU A 254 30.16 28.28 -16.60
N ASN A 255 30.05 28.44 -17.91
CA ASN A 255 28.94 29.13 -18.55
C ASN A 255 27.64 28.32 -18.44
N GLU A 256 27.72 27.01 -18.65
CA GLU A 256 26.57 26.09 -18.49
C GLU A 256 26.14 25.99 -17.03
N GLU A 257 27.09 25.97 -16.08
CA GLU A 257 26.77 26.01 -14.64
C GLU A 257 26.06 27.32 -14.28
N LYS A 258 26.55 28.46 -14.76
CA LYS A 258 25.91 29.76 -14.55
C LYS A 258 24.49 29.78 -15.11
N LYS A 259 24.31 29.30 -16.34
CA LYS A 259 22.98 29.19 -16.98
C LYS A 259 22.02 28.34 -16.15
N MET A 260 22.48 27.18 -15.66
CA MET A 260 21.67 26.31 -14.80
C MET A 260 21.30 26.98 -13.45
N ARG A 261 22.18 27.83 -12.90
CA ARG A 261 21.88 28.63 -11.70
C ARG A 261 20.85 29.72 -11.99
N ASP A 262 20.98 30.42 -13.10
CA ASP A 262 20.02 31.46 -13.52
C ASP A 262 18.64 30.83 -13.80
N ASP A 263 18.60 29.68 -14.47
CA ASP A 263 17.38 28.89 -14.69
C ASP A 263 16.75 28.43 -13.36
N HIS A 264 17.58 28.10 -12.36
CA HIS A 264 17.10 27.73 -11.01
C HIS A 264 16.41 28.88 -10.29
N VAL A 265 16.91 30.11 -10.43
CA VAL A 265 16.26 31.30 -9.83
C VAL A 265 14.84 31.49 -10.40
N VAL A 266 14.62 31.14 -11.66
CA VAL A 266 13.31 31.29 -12.33
C VAL A 266 12.40 30.09 -12.08
N GLN A 267 12.93 28.86 -12.19
CA GLN A 267 12.16 27.62 -12.18
C GLN A 267 12.12 26.93 -10.80
N ASN A 268 12.89 27.41 -9.82
CA ASN A 268 13.04 26.85 -8.48
C ASN A 268 13.29 25.33 -8.52
N LEU A 269 12.44 24.55 -7.85
CA LEU A 269 12.56 23.11 -7.75
C LEU A 269 12.37 22.39 -9.11
N GLY A 270 11.76 23.05 -10.10
CA GLY A 270 11.59 22.52 -11.46
C GLY A 270 12.83 22.58 -12.33
N SER A 271 13.89 23.25 -11.88
CA SER A 271 15.10 23.49 -12.67
C SER A 271 15.89 22.21 -12.95
N GLU A 272 16.68 22.26 -14.02
CA GLU A 272 17.59 21.18 -14.38
C GLU A 272 18.67 20.94 -13.31
N LEU A 273 19.10 22.00 -12.63
CA LEU A 273 20.07 21.94 -11.56
C LEU A 273 19.51 21.15 -10.37
N THR A 274 18.27 21.43 -9.96
CA THR A 274 17.60 20.69 -8.89
C THR A 274 17.50 19.21 -9.25
N ALA A 275 17.07 18.88 -10.48
CA ALA A 275 17.00 17.51 -10.94
C ALA A 275 18.38 16.82 -10.92
N ALA A 276 19.44 17.51 -11.34
CA ALA A 276 20.80 16.99 -11.30
C ALA A 276 21.31 16.75 -9.88
N ILE A 277 21.01 17.65 -8.94
CA ILE A 277 21.33 17.48 -7.52
C ILE A 277 20.59 16.27 -6.95
N CYS A 278 19.31 16.11 -7.28
CA CYS A 278 18.50 15.02 -6.77
C CYS A 278 18.93 13.66 -7.32
N ASP A 279 19.30 13.59 -8.59
CA ASP A 279 19.84 12.35 -9.16
C ASP A 279 21.25 12.02 -8.62
N PHE A 280 22.10 13.03 -8.38
CA PHE A 280 23.46 12.81 -7.83
C PHE A 280 23.46 12.39 -6.34
N LEU A 281 22.57 13.00 -5.56
CA LEU A 281 22.41 12.70 -4.14
C LEU A 281 21.41 11.59 -3.87
N ASP A 282 20.80 11.06 -4.93
CA ASP A 282 19.76 10.03 -4.88
C ASP A 282 18.60 10.38 -3.94
N LEU A 283 18.13 11.63 -4.01
CA LEU A 283 17.13 12.15 -3.07
C LEU A 283 15.71 11.68 -3.42
N PRO A 284 14.91 11.29 -2.42
CA PRO A 284 13.49 10.99 -2.60
C PRO A 284 12.70 12.25 -2.93
N GLY A 285 11.81 12.17 -3.93
CA GLY A 285 10.71 13.13 -4.08
C GLY A 285 11.10 14.56 -4.45
N ILE A 286 11.95 14.81 -5.45
CA ILE A 286 12.06 16.14 -6.08
C ILE A 286 12.28 15.98 -7.60
N ARG A 287 11.47 15.13 -8.24
CA ARG A 287 11.43 15.06 -9.72
C ARG A 287 10.19 15.78 -10.22
N PHE A 288 10.35 17.06 -10.55
CA PHE A 288 9.38 17.78 -11.37
C PHE A 288 9.58 17.32 -12.81
N ASN A 289 8.57 16.66 -13.37
CA ASN A 289 8.64 16.31 -14.78
C ASN A 289 8.64 17.61 -15.60
N ARG A 290 9.52 17.70 -16.61
CA ARG A 290 9.75 18.87 -17.47
C ARG A 290 8.60 19.11 -18.46
N GLN A 291 7.37 19.17 -17.98
CA GLN A 291 6.22 19.53 -18.81
C GLN A 291 5.65 20.82 -18.27
N ASN A 292 5.32 21.74 -19.18
CA ASN A 292 4.71 23.03 -18.87
C ASN A 292 3.38 22.81 -18.12
N PHE A 293 3.44 22.68 -16.81
CA PHE A 293 2.29 22.51 -15.93
C PHE A 293 1.75 23.88 -15.50
N ALA A 294 1.38 24.70 -16.48
CA ALA A 294 0.43 25.76 -16.20
C ALA A 294 -0.95 25.09 -16.00
N GLN A 295 -1.26 24.72 -14.75
CA GLN A 295 -2.62 24.44 -14.23
C GLN A 295 -3.25 23.04 -14.38
N SER A 296 -2.51 21.94 -14.48
CA SER A 296 -3.14 20.59 -14.50
C SER A 296 -3.35 19.99 -13.10
N PRO A 297 -4.38 19.14 -12.88
CA PRO A 297 -4.61 18.43 -11.62
C PRO A 297 -3.45 17.50 -11.20
N LEU A 298 -2.64 17.04 -12.16
CA LEU A 298 -1.42 16.25 -11.90
C LEU A 298 -0.37 17.02 -11.10
N LEU A 299 -0.30 18.36 -11.25
CA LEU A 299 0.60 19.19 -10.46
C LEU A 299 0.13 19.28 -9.00
N ARG A 300 -1.17 19.23 -8.73
CA ARG A 300 -1.68 19.17 -7.34
C ARG A 300 -1.34 17.83 -6.68
N ASP A 301 -1.41 16.73 -7.41
CA ASP A 301 -1.03 15.40 -6.89
C ASP A 301 0.49 15.26 -6.72
N GLN A 302 1.29 15.84 -7.62
CA GLN A 302 2.73 15.90 -7.43
C GLN A 302 3.11 16.83 -6.28
N ILE A 303 2.54 18.04 -6.20
CA ILE A 303 2.77 18.93 -5.05
C ILE A 303 2.28 18.28 -3.76
N SER A 304 1.15 17.58 -3.73
CA SER A 304 0.69 16.88 -2.53
C SER A 304 1.59 15.72 -2.14
N SER A 305 2.28 15.07 -3.09
CA SER A 305 3.34 14.10 -2.80
C SER A 305 4.64 14.73 -2.28
N LEU A 306 4.93 15.98 -2.68
CA LEU A 306 6.11 16.75 -2.27
C LEU A 306 5.91 17.44 -0.92
N THR A 307 4.69 17.93 -0.66
CA THR A 307 4.23 18.51 0.60
C THR A 307 3.55 17.48 1.48
N ALA A 308 3.56 16.20 1.07
CA ALA A 308 3.15 15.12 1.93
C ALA A 308 4.06 15.22 3.14
N SER A 309 3.47 15.27 4.33
CA SER A 309 4.20 15.17 5.60
C SER A 309 4.87 13.80 5.77
N GLN A 310 4.99 13.05 4.69
CA GLN A 310 5.15 11.62 4.64
C GLN A 310 6.25 11.31 3.62
N GLY A 311 7.39 10.84 4.12
CA GLY A 311 8.60 10.58 3.35
C GLY A 311 8.54 9.31 2.48
N PRO A 312 9.68 8.88 1.90
CA PRO A 312 9.78 7.52 1.39
C PRO A 312 9.69 6.51 2.55
N PRO A 313 9.23 5.28 2.29
CA PRO A 313 9.17 4.27 3.34
C PRO A 313 10.56 3.90 3.85
N SER A 314 10.74 3.82 5.18
CA SER A 314 12.04 3.46 5.79
C SER A 314 12.46 2.01 5.52
N THR A 315 11.51 1.16 5.17
CA THR A 315 11.71 -0.26 4.87
C THR A 315 10.95 -0.63 3.59
N HIS A 316 11.15 -1.85 3.09
CA HIS A 316 10.37 -2.35 1.97
C HIS A 316 8.86 -2.20 2.27
N PRO A 317 7.99 -1.78 1.34
CA PRO A 317 6.60 -1.49 1.68
C PRO A 317 5.79 -2.73 2.14
N GLY A 318 6.33 -3.94 1.92
CA GLY A 318 5.83 -5.21 2.48
C GLY A 318 6.42 -5.61 3.84
N ALA A 319 7.47 -4.92 4.30
CA ALA A 319 8.19 -5.11 5.57
C ALA A 319 8.59 -6.56 5.93
N GLY A 320 8.53 -7.51 4.99
CA GLY A 320 8.71 -8.94 5.27
C GLY A 320 7.60 -9.57 6.12
N LEU A 321 6.47 -8.89 6.33
CA LEU A 321 5.37 -9.38 7.18
C LEU A 321 4.43 -10.34 6.43
N SER A 322 4.15 -10.05 5.16
CA SER A 322 3.33 -10.88 4.28
C SER A 322 3.85 -10.83 2.86
N HIS A 323 3.85 -11.98 2.19
CA HIS A 323 4.25 -12.12 0.79
C HIS A 323 3.07 -12.40 -0.14
N LEU A 324 1.83 -12.23 0.36
CA LEU A 324 0.63 -12.35 -0.45
C LEU A 324 0.50 -11.13 -1.36
N ARG A 325 0.34 -11.39 -2.66
CA ARG A 325 0.18 -10.32 -3.66
C ARG A 325 -1.22 -9.72 -3.67
N THR A 326 -2.23 -10.55 -3.43
CA THR A 326 -3.66 -10.20 -3.48
C THR A 326 -4.46 -11.10 -2.55
N ASP A 327 -5.63 -10.63 -2.14
CA ASP A 327 -6.69 -11.36 -1.44
C ASP A 327 -7.87 -11.74 -2.35
N ALA A 328 -7.70 -11.68 -3.68
CA ALA A 328 -8.73 -12.00 -4.67
C ALA A 328 -8.98 -13.53 -4.79
N PHE A 329 -9.32 -14.17 -3.68
CA PHE A 329 -9.75 -15.56 -3.62
C PHE A 329 -10.97 -15.68 -2.69
N MET A 330 -11.78 -16.73 -2.92
CA MET A 330 -12.95 -17.01 -2.10
C MET A 330 -12.71 -18.26 -1.25
N GLU A 331 -12.99 -18.15 0.04
CA GLU A 331 -12.92 -19.30 0.95
C GLU A 331 -14.11 -20.22 0.68
N ASN A 332 -13.83 -21.48 0.33
CA ASN A 332 -14.86 -22.48 0.11
C ASN A 332 -15.22 -23.16 1.43
N HIS A 333 -16.41 -22.90 1.95
CA HIS A 333 -16.90 -23.54 3.17
C HIS A 333 -17.33 -24.99 2.88
N PRO A 334 -16.94 -25.99 3.68
CA PRO A 334 -17.21 -27.40 3.38
C PRO A 334 -18.68 -27.74 3.12
N TYR A 335 -19.60 -27.12 3.86
CA TYR A 335 -21.03 -27.38 3.72
C TYR A 335 -21.74 -26.40 2.78
N TRP A 336 -21.24 -25.17 2.68
CA TRP A 336 -22.03 -24.03 2.18
C TRP A 336 -21.50 -23.46 0.88
N GLY A 337 -20.36 -23.98 0.42
CA GLY A 337 -19.74 -23.52 -0.80
C GLY A 337 -18.98 -22.20 -0.62
N PRO A 338 -18.71 -21.50 -1.73
CA PRO A 338 -17.87 -20.30 -1.75
C PRO A 338 -18.53 -19.16 -0.97
N GLN A 339 -17.80 -18.62 0.00
CA GLN A 339 -18.26 -17.50 0.83
C GLN A 339 -17.97 -16.16 0.17
N ALA A 340 -18.92 -15.22 0.27
CA ALA A 340 -18.75 -13.85 -0.23
C ALA A 340 -17.68 -13.07 0.55
N PHE A 341 -17.59 -13.31 1.86
CA PHE A 341 -16.60 -12.70 2.75
C PHE A 341 -15.75 -13.79 3.39
N ARG A 342 -14.51 -13.43 3.70
CA ARG A 342 -13.59 -14.29 4.46
C ARG A 342 -14.06 -14.44 5.90
N ALA A 343 -13.63 -15.50 6.57
CA ALA A 343 -13.97 -15.72 7.97
C ALA A 343 -13.65 -14.47 8.84
N PRO A 344 -14.64 -13.91 9.56
CA PRO A 344 -14.41 -12.73 10.40
C PRO A 344 -13.51 -13.05 11.58
N VAL A 345 -12.78 -12.04 12.05
CA VAL A 345 -11.84 -12.11 13.17
C VAL A 345 -12.39 -11.31 14.35
N LYS A 346 -12.24 -11.85 15.56
CA LYS A 346 -12.63 -11.17 16.79
C LYS A 346 -11.56 -10.15 17.19
N ALA A 347 -11.94 -8.88 17.26
CA ALA A 347 -11.10 -7.77 17.68
C ALA A 347 -11.49 -7.30 19.08
N ARG A 348 -10.51 -6.76 19.83
CA ARG A 348 -10.76 -6.11 21.13
C ARG A 348 -10.89 -4.62 20.93
N VAL A 349 -11.82 -3.96 21.62
CA VAL A 349 -11.89 -2.50 21.66
C VAL A 349 -10.91 -2.02 22.73
N LEU A 350 -9.94 -1.21 22.34
CA LEU A 350 -8.89 -0.67 23.22
C LEU A 350 -9.28 0.72 23.73
N SER A 351 -9.68 1.60 22.81
CA SER A 351 -10.21 2.91 23.14
C SER A 351 -11.59 3.06 22.50
N PRO A 352 -12.68 3.16 23.29
CA PRO A 352 -14.01 3.44 22.76
C PRO A 352 -14.06 4.88 22.20
N ARG A 353 -15.12 5.20 21.44
CA ARG A 353 -15.31 6.55 20.88
C ARG A 353 -15.55 7.59 21.96
N THR A 354 -16.38 7.26 22.94
CA THR A 354 -16.62 8.12 24.10
C THR A 354 -15.86 7.56 25.29
N ASN A 355 -14.87 8.32 25.76
CA ASN A 355 -14.17 8.07 27.02
C ASN A 355 -14.33 9.30 27.93
N ALA A 356 -14.17 9.12 29.24
CA ALA A 356 -14.36 10.17 30.25
C ALA A 356 -13.46 11.42 30.02
N MET A 357 -12.32 11.25 29.34
CA MET A 357 -11.37 12.34 29.06
C MET A 357 -11.42 12.90 27.63
N TYR A 358 -11.94 12.16 26.65
CA TYR A 358 -11.92 12.58 25.24
C TYR A 358 -12.97 11.81 24.41
N ALA A 359 -13.57 12.51 23.44
CA ALA A 359 -14.44 11.92 22.43
C ALA A 359 -13.67 11.81 21.09
N GLY A 360 -13.24 10.59 20.76
CA GLY A 360 -12.55 10.31 19.50
C GLY A 360 -13.50 10.16 18.32
N ALA A 361 -13.03 10.59 17.15
CA ALA A 361 -13.78 10.40 15.89
C ALA A 361 -13.97 8.91 15.57
N GLN A 362 -12.98 8.07 15.86
CA GLN A 362 -13.03 6.62 15.66
C GLN A 362 -12.56 5.91 16.93
N ALA A 363 -13.06 4.70 17.15
CA ALA A 363 -12.50 3.84 18.19
C ALA A 363 -11.25 3.13 17.71
N GLN A 364 -10.37 2.81 18.65
CA GLN A 364 -9.19 2.00 18.41
C GLN A 364 -9.47 0.55 18.79
N ILE A 365 -9.17 -0.35 17.87
CA ILE A 365 -9.39 -1.78 18.01
C ILE A 365 -8.09 -2.56 17.79
N GLY A 366 -7.90 -3.63 18.56
CA GLY A 366 -6.79 -4.56 18.42
C GLY A 366 -7.21 -5.78 17.60
N VAL A 367 -6.62 -5.93 16.41
CA VAL A 367 -6.87 -7.02 15.46
C VAL A 367 -5.58 -7.81 15.27
N GLY A 368 -5.57 -9.09 15.67
CA GLY A 368 -4.41 -9.96 15.44
C GLY A 368 -3.10 -9.54 16.13
N GLY A 369 -3.12 -8.60 17.08
CA GLY A 369 -1.93 -8.02 17.72
C GLY A 369 -1.55 -6.63 17.18
N VAL A 370 -2.22 -6.14 16.14
CA VAL A 370 -2.04 -4.80 15.57
C VAL A 370 -3.18 -3.89 15.99
N VAL A 371 -2.88 -2.62 16.28
CA VAL A 371 -3.88 -1.60 16.62
C VAL A 371 -4.29 -0.84 15.37
N THR A 372 -5.59 -0.70 15.14
CA THR A 372 -6.14 0.07 14.03
C THR A 372 -7.43 0.80 14.44
N ASN A 373 -7.91 1.69 13.59
CA ASN A 373 -9.16 2.42 13.82
C ASN A 373 -10.36 1.63 13.27
N ASP A 374 -11.52 1.78 13.92
CA ASP A 374 -12.78 1.26 13.38
C ASP A 374 -13.14 1.94 12.05
N ALA A 375 -13.78 1.18 11.15
CA ALA A 375 -14.23 1.64 9.83
C ALA A 375 -15.21 2.82 9.92
N ILE A 376 -16.02 2.85 10.98
CA ILE A 376 -17.11 3.81 11.13
C ILE A 376 -16.70 4.92 12.10
N SER A 377 -16.75 6.16 11.60
CA SER A 377 -16.54 7.37 12.39
C SER A 377 -17.81 7.79 13.14
N SER A 378 -17.64 8.57 14.22
CA SER A 378 -18.70 9.19 15.01
C SER A 378 -19.63 10.09 14.21
N THR A 379 -19.17 10.62 13.06
CA THR A 379 -19.99 11.43 12.15
C THR A 379 -21.04 10.62 11.37
N MET A 380 -20.88 9.29 11.27
CA MET A 380 -21.74 8.43 10.45
C MET A 380 -22.68 7.52 11.25
N SER A 381 -22.65 7.56 12.58
CA SER A 381 -23.59 6.79 13.41
C SER A 381 -24.33 7.69 14.37
N ALA A 382 -25.65 7.61 14.33
CA ALA A 382 -26.49 8.19 15.37
C ALA A 382 -26.11 7.58 16.73
N PRO A 383 -25.94 8.40 17.79
CA PRO A 383 -25.73 7.88 19.12
C PRO A 383 -27.01 7.16 19.56
N ASP A 384 -26.97 5.83 19.64
CA ASP A 384 -28.03 5.07 20.30
C ASP A 384 -27.88 5.32 21.81
N ARG A 385 -28.49 6.42 22.27
CA ARG A 385 -28.43 6.92 23.64
C ARG A 385 -29.35 6.17 24.60
N THR A 386 -30.07 5.17 24.12
CA THR A 386 -31.22 4.59 24.81
C THR A 386 -31.08 3.13 25.22
N GLN A 387 -29.93 2.49 24.99
CA GLN A 387 -29.77 1.10 25.41
C GLN A 387 -29.43 0.99 26.89
N VAL A 388 -30.43 0.58 27.67
CA VAL A 388 -30.29 -0.05 28.99
C VAL A 388 -29.15 -1.07 28.89
N LYS A 389 -28.19 -1.07 29.83
CA LYS A 389 -27.14 -2.09 29.89
C LYS A 389 -27.82 -3.44 30.20
N PRO A 390 -27.94 -4.39 29.25
CA PRO A 390 -28.45 -5.72 29.57
C PRO A 390 -27.59 -6.36 30.65
N GLU A 391 -28.26 -7.09 31.53
CA GLU A 391 -27.63 -8.00 32.48
C GLU A 391 -26.92 -9.11 31.71
N TYR A 392 -25.69 -9.46 32.12
CA TYR A 392 -24.85 -10.38 31.38
C TYR A 392 -25.03 -11.81 31.87
N SER A 393 -25.46 -12.70 30.98
CA SER A 393 -25.24 -14.14 31.14
C SER A 393 -23.94 -14.55 30.45
N GLU A 394 -23.14 -15.41 31.07
CA GLU A 394 -21.92 -15.94 30.43
C GLU A 394 -22.22 -16.71 29.13
N GLU A 395 -23.41 -17.31 29.05
CA GLU A 395 -23.87 -18.09 27.90
C GLU A 395 -24.15 -17.21 26.65
N GLU A 396 -24.52 -15.95 26.86
CA GLU A 396 -24.89 -14.98 25.82
C GLU A 396 -23.77 -14.00 25.46
N ARG A 397 -22.58 -14.13 26.08
CA ARG A 397 -21.46 -13.19 25.89
C ARG A 397 -21.08 -12.99 24.41
N GLU A 398 -21.17 -14.05 23.63
CA GLU A 398 -20.90 -14.05 22.20
C GLU A 398 -21.93 -13.21 21.41
N GLU A 399 -23.20 -13.21 21.81
CA GLU A 399 -24.27 -12.52 21.10
C GLU A 399 -24.16 -11.01 21.23
N HIS A 400 -23.70 -10.53 22.38
CA HIS A 400 -23.41 -9.10 22.58
C HIS A 400 -22.32 -8.55 21.64
N TYR A 401 -21.40 -9.40 21.17
CA TYR A 401 -20.37 -8.98 20.20
C TYR A 401 -20.91 -8.75 18.78
N LEU A 402 -22.17 -9.12 18.51
CA LEU A 402 -22.85 -8.80 17.26
C LEU A 402 -23.17 -7.31 17.14
N ASP A 403 -23.38 -6.64 18.29
CA ASP A 403 -23.81 -5.25 18.32
C ASP A 403 -22.60 -4.29 18.38
N ALA A 404 -21.90 -4.22 17.25
CA ALA A 404 -20.62 -3.51 17.14
C ALA A 404 -20.72 -2.03 17.56
N ASN A 405 -21.85 -1.35 17.27
CA ASN A 405 -22.05 0.06 17.63
C ASN A 405 -22.00 0.27 19.15
N ARG A 406 -22.67 -0.58 19.91
CA ARG A 406 -22.69 -0.51 21.37
C ARG A 406 -21.29 -0.73 21.92
N MET A 407 -20.63 -1.80 21.48
CA MET A 407 -19.30 -2.21 21.94
C MET A 407 -18.22 -1.15 21.68
N VAL A 408 -18.38 -0.35 20.64
CA VAL A 408 -17.43 0.68 20.21
C VAL A 408 -17.70 2.05 20.84
N THR A 409 -18.94 2.31 21.29
CA THR A 409 -19.33 3.62 21.80
C THR A 409 -18.72 3.92 23.16
N ALA A 410 -18.99 3.07 24.15
CA ALA A 410 -18.50 3.24 25.52
C ALA A 410 -17.91 1.92 26.02
N LEU A 411 -16.91 2.02 26.90
CA LEU A 411 -16.38 0.84 27.60
C LEU A 411 -17.45 0.29 28.52
N ASP A 412 -17.63 -1.03 28.52
CA ASP A 412 -18.47 -1.67 29.50
C ASP A 412 -17.67 -2.49 30.50
N GLU A 413 -17.78 -2.09 31.77
CA GLU A 413 -16.97 -2.60 32.88
C GLU A 413 -17.45 -3.98 33.36
N ASN A 414 -18.73 -4.28 33.17
CA ASN A 414 -19.35 -5.53 33.62
C ASN A 414 -19.03 -6.71 32.68
N LEU A 415 -18.54 -6.43 31.47
CA LEU A 415 -18.25 -7.44 30.46
C LEU A 415 -16.89 -8.11 30.71
N LEU A 416 -16.91 -9.37 31.16
CA LEU A 416 -15.70 -10.14 31.45
C LEU A 416 -14.79 -10.26 30.20
N GLY A 417 -13.57 -9.74 30.31
CA GLY A 417 -12.58 -9.72 29.24
C GLY A 417 -12.76 -8.58 28.23
N GLY A 418 -13.61 -7.60 28.54
CA GLY A 418 -13.78 -6.34 27.83
C GLY A 418 -14.54 -6.43 26.51
N ASN A 419 -14.84 -5.25 25.96
CA ASN A 419 -15.57 -5.07 24.71
C ASN A 419 -14.82 -5.72 23.53
N LYS A 420 -15.56 -6.50 22.74
CA LYS A 420 -15.05 -7.16 21.53
C LYS A 420 -16.06 -7.02 20.41
N ILE A 421 -15.55 -7.00 19.18
CA ILE A 421 -16.35 -6.92 17.96
C ILE A 421 -15.81 -7.89 16.92
N TRP A 422 -16.65 -8.29 15.98
CA TRP A 422 -16.21 -9.03 14.79
C TRP A 422 -15.88 -8.09 13.66
N VAL A 423 -14.78 -8.37 12.98
CA VAL A 423 -14.28 -7.54 11.88
C VAL A 423 -13.71 -8.38 10.74
N HIS A 424 -13.75 -7.82 9.54
CA HIS A 424 -13.05 -8.34 8.37
C HIS A 424 -11.81 -7.48 8.10
N PRO A 425 -10.60 -8.00 8.33
CA PRO A 425 -9.40 -7.34 7.85
C PRO A 425 -9.34 -7.47 6.32
N LYS A 426 -9.15 -6.35 5.60
CA LYS A 426 -9.12 -6.34 4.14
C LYS A 426 -7.69 -6.29 3.64
N THR A 427 -7.08 -5.11 3.74
CA THR A 427 -5.77 -4.79 3.19
C THR A 427 -4.93 -4.11 4.25
N ALA A 428 -3.62 -4.14 4.08
CA ALA A 428 -2.73 -3.38 4.93
C ALA A 428 -1.68 -2.64 4.10
N HIS A 429 -1.16 -1.55 4.64
CA HIS A 429 0.02 -0.86 4.11
C HIS A 429 0.98 -0.52 5.25
N ILE A 430 2.24 -0.28 4.90
CA ILE A 430 3.28 0.10 5.85
C ILE A 430 3.51 1.61 5.73
N ASP A 431 3.41 2.33 6.84
CA ASP A 431 3.73 3.76 6.93
C ASP A 431 5.24 3.99 6.82
N GLU A 432 5.69 5.23 6.59
CA GLU A 432 7.13 5.50 6.51
C GLU A 432 7.92 5.12 7.74
N ALA A 433 7.32 5.27 8.92
CA ALA A 433 7.93 4.89 10.20
C ALA A 433 7.99 3.36 10.41
N GLY A 434 7.57 2.55 9.42
CA GLY A 434 7.53 1.09 9.51
C GLY A 434 6.35 0.56 10.34
N ARG A 435 5.34 1.40 10.60
CA ARG A 435 4.12 1.00 11.35
C ARG A 435 3.13 0.35 10.39
N ILE A 436 2.41 -0.66 10.87
CA ILE A 436 1.39 -1.36 10.10
C ILE A 436 0.08 -0.57 10.19
N ARG A 437 -0.47 -0.17 9.03
CA ARG A 437 -1.83 0.33 8.90
C ARG A 437 -2.72 -0.74 8.32
N LEU A 438 -3.63 -1.24 9.14
CA LEU A 438 -4.58 -2.28 8.76
C LEU A 438 -5.94 -1.67 8.45
N ASP A 439 -6.42 -1.84 7.23
CA ASP A 439 -7.77 -1.48 6.85
C ASP A 439 -8.75 -2.59 7.24
N VAL A 440 -9.77 -2.20 7.99
CA VAL A 440 -10.73 -3.13 8.58
C VAL A 440 -12.14 -2.67 8.22
N THR A 441 -13.03 -3.63 8.00
CA THR A 441 -14.49 -3.40 7.98
C THR A 441 -15.17 -4.20 9.06
N ARG A 442 -16.37 -3.78 9.46
CA ARG A 442 -17.16 -4.53 10.44
C ARG A 442 -17.57 -5.89 9.88
N GLY A 443 -17.70 -6.86 10.78
CA GLY A 443 -18.09 -8.22 10.43
C GLY A 443 -19.53 -8.28 9.94
N ASP A 444 -19.76 -8.95 8.82
CA ASP A 444 -21.11 -9.17 8.33
C ASP A 444 -21.84 -10.21 9.20
N LYS A 445 -23.12 -9.97 9.48
CA LYS A 445 -23.92 -10.84 10.35
C LYS A 445 -23.95 -12.28 9.84
N GLU A 446 -24.04 -12.44 8.51
CA GLU A 446 -24.00 -13.74 7.84
C GLU A 446 -22.66 -14.45 8.06
N ALA A 447 -21.54 -13.79 7.75
CA ALA A 447 -20.21 -14.35 7.93
C ALA A 447 -19.91 -14.70 9.40
N ILE A 448 -20.40 -13.90 10.35
CA ILE A 448 -20.28 -14.18 11.80
C ILE A 448 -21.07 -15.43 12.18
N ALA A 449 -22.29 -15.57 11.68
CA ALA A 449 -23.11 -16.76 11.96
C ALA A 449 -22.48 -18.02 11.37
N VAL A 450 -21.98 -17.97 10.13
CA VAL A 450 -21.27 -19.09 9.50
C VAL A 450 -20.08 -19.48 10.35
N LYS A 451 -19.28 -18.50 10.80
CA LYS A 451 -18.11 -18.75 11.66
C LYS A 451 -18.46 -19.37 13.02
N ARG A 452 -19.69 -19.20 13.48
CA ARG A 452 -20.21 -19.69 14.76
C ARG A 452 -21.03 -20.96 14.64
N ASP A 453 -21.23 -21.47 13.43
CA ASP A 453 -22.17 -22.57 13.14
C ASP A 453 -23.60 -22.29 13.63
N ARG A 454 -24.03 -21.01 13.69
CA ARG A 454 -25.35 -20.58 14.18
C ARG A 454 -26.18 -19.88 13.10
N VAL A 455 -26.44 -20.58 12.01
CA VAL A 455 -27.00 -19.92 10.81
C VAL A 455 -28.48 -20.14 10.59
N GLU A 456 -29.09 -21.03 11.37
CA GLU A 456 -30.54 -21.23 11.38
C GLU A 456 -31.28 -19.92 11.65
N ALA A 457 -30.79 -19.11 12.60
CA ALA A 457 -31.34 -17.79 12.92
C ALA A 457 -31.35 -16.82 11.72
N ILE A 458 -30.38 -16.94 10.80
CA ILE A 458 -30.33 -16.10 9.59
C ILE A 458 -31.30 -16.61 8.54
N HIS A 459 -31.35 -17.92 8.33
CA HIS A 459 -32.32 -18.51 7.41
C HIS A 459 -33.75 -18.26 7.88
N GLU A 460 -34.01 -18.24 9.19
CA GLU A 460 -35.30 -17.88 9.77
C GLU A 460 -35.63 -16.39 9.60
N ALA A 461 -34.70 -15.49 9.92
CA ALA A 461 -34.89 -14.05 9.68
C ALA A 461 -35.13 -13.74 8.19
N LYS A 462 -34.39 -14.41 7.29
CA LYS A 462 -34.57 -14.30 5.84
C LYS A 462 -35.93 -14.85 5.41
N ARG A 463 -36.32 -16.04 5.89
CA ARG A 463 -37.66 -16.61 5.65
C ARG A 463 -38.79 -15.71 6.16
N GLN A 464 -38.65 -15.11 7.33
CA GLN A 464 -39.61 -14.15 7.89
C GLN A 464 -39.70 -12.87 7.05
N SER A 465 -38.57 -12.35 6.57
CA SER A 465 -38.55 -11.18 5.67
C SER A 465 -39.23 -11.45 4.32
N PHE A 466 -39.07 -12.65 3.77
CA PHE A 466 -39.81 -13.09 2.58
C PHE A 466 -41.30 -13.30 2.85
N ALA A 467 -41.66 -13.82 4.03
CA ALA A 467 -43.06 -13.98 4.44
C ALA A 467 -43.77 -12.63 4.67
N SER A 468 -43.07 -11.64 5.24
CA SER A 468 -43.62 -10.27 5.41
C SER A 468 -43.73 -9.52 4.09
N ALA A 469 -42.78 -9.72 3.17
CA ALA A 469 -42.87 -9.16 1.81
C ALA A 469 -44.04 -9.78 1.01
N ALA A 470 -44.35 -11.05 1.23
CA ALA A 470 -45.50 -11.72 0.64
C ALA A 470 -46.85 -11.20 1.18
N GLN A 471 -46.89 -10.65 2.41
CA GLN A 471 -48.10 -10.04 2.97
C GLN A 471 -48.38 -8.62 2.45
N THR A 472 -47.34 -7.86 2.08
CA THR A 472 -47.51 -6.49 1.51
C THR A 472 -47.71 -6.50 -0.01
N ALA A 473 -47.51 -7.62 -0.69
CA ALA A 473 -47.64 -7.77 -2.13
C ALA A 473 -48.96 -8.45 -2.57
N TYR A 474 -50.10 -8.03 -2.01
CA TYR A 474 -51.40 -8.19 -2.70
C TYR A 474 -51.52 -7.18 -3.86
N LEU A 475 -50.56 -7.20 -4.79
CA LEU A 475 -50.70 -6.53 -6.07
C LEU A 475 -51.23 -7.55 -7.08
N ARG A 476 -52.48 -7.30 -7.50
CA ARG A 476 -53.20 -7.82 -8.69
C ARG A 476 -52.53 -8.99 -9.42
N ARG A 477 -53.16 -10.17 -9.30
CA ARG A 477 -53.04 -11.26 -10.28
C ARG A 477 -53.35 -10.72 -11.70
N PRO A 478 -52.50 -10.94 -12.71
CA PRO A 478 -52.86 -10.64 -14.09
C PRO A 478 -53.91 -11.65 -14.58
N ALA A 479 -54.76 -11.19 -15.49
CA ALA A 479 -55.82 -11.99 -16.11
C ALA A 479 -55.24 -13.15 -16.95
N PRO A 480 -56.04 -14.20 -17.26
CA PRO A 480 -55.55 -15.36 -18.00
C PRO A 480 -55.12 -14.93 -19.41
N GLY A 481 -53.85 -15.16 -19.75
CA GLY A 481 -53.27 -14.79 -21.05
C GLY A 481 -51.99 -13.95 -20.99
N GLN A 482 -51.52 -13.54 -19.80
CA GLN A 482 -50.18 -12.98 -19.63
C GLN A 482 -49.22 -14.00 -19.03
N GLU A 483 -48.02 -14.08 -19.61
CA GLU A 483 -46.94 -15.00 -19.23
C GLU A 483 -46.57 -14.86 -17.75
N ALA A 484 -46.32 -16.01 -17.11
CA ALA A 484 -45.89 -16.08 -15.72
C ALA A 484 -44.52 -15.42 -15.56
N ASN A 485 -44.48 -14.34 -14.79
CA ASN A 485 -43.28 -13.56 -14.50
C ASN A 485 -42.38 -14.34 -13.51
N TYR A 486 -41.56 -15.25 -14.02
CA TYR A 486 -40.52 -15.94 -13.24
C TYR A 486 -39.30 -15.04 -13.11
N GLY A 487 -39.12 -14.47 -11.92
CA GLY A 487 -37.83 -13.94 -11.45
C GLY A 487 -37.43 -12.58 -12.05
N TYR A 488 -37.18 -11.62 -11.17
CA TYR A 488 -36.38 -10.45 -11.52
C TYR A 488 -34.93 -10.91 -11.81
N SER A 489 -34.65 -11.35 -13.04
CA SER A 489 -33.33 -11.13 -13.61
C SER A 489 -33.18 -9.62 -13.78
N LEU A 490 -32.08 -9.05 -13.28
CA LEU A 490 -31.66 -7.70 -13.65
C LEU A 490 -31.78 -7.54 -15.18
N PRO A 491 -32.28 -6.40 -15.68
CA PRO A 491 -32.38 -6.19 -17.13
C PRO A 491 -31.01 -6.45 -17.77
N ASP A 492 -30.99 -7.28 -18.81
CA ASP A 492 -29.77 -7.60 -19.55
C ASP A 492 -29.24 -6.30 -20.20
N THR A 493 -28.28 -5.66 -19.54
CA THR A 493 -27.68 -4.40 -19.97
C THR A 493 -26.72 -4.57 -21.14
N ARG A 494 -26.52 -5.80 -21.66
CA ARG A 494 -25.69 -6.03 -22.85
C ARG A 494 -26.31 -5.48 -24.14
N LEU A 495 -27.61 -5.19 -24.15
CA LEU A 495 -28.30 -4.59 -25.29
C LEU A 495 -28.40 -3.05 -25.21
N ALA A 496 -27.98 -2.43 -24.10
CA ALA A 496 -27.90 -0.97 -24.00
C ALA A 496 -26.63 -0.45 -24.71
N ARG A 497 -26.67 -0.41 -26.05
CA ARG A 497 -25.66 0.31 -26.84
C ARG A 497 -25.81 1.81 -26.55
N SER A 498 -24.76 2.42 -26.02
CA SER A 498 -24.69 3.88 -25.90
C SER A 498 -24.88 4.55 -27.27
N PRO A 499 -25.66 5.63 -27.38
CA PRO A 499 -25.79 6.37 -28.62
C PRO A 499 -24.40 6.89 -29.05
N SER A 500 -24.15 6.82 -30.35
CA SER A 500 -22.86 7.22 -30.92
C SER A 500 -22.64 8.73 -30.68
N ARG A 501 -21.40 9.14 -30.35
CA ARG A 501 -21.05 10.56 -30.12
C ARG A 501 -21.01 11.40 -31.40
N VAL A 502 -21.41 10.84 -32.54
CA VAL A 502 -21.39 11.54 -33.83
C VAL A 502 -22.80 12.05 -34.12
N LYS A 503 -23.01 13.37 -33.95
CA LYS A 503 -24.27 14.05 -34.28
C LYS A 503 -24.60 13.83 -35.75
N GLY A 504 -25.81 13.31 -36.04
CA GLY A 504 -26.37 13.16 -37.40
C GLY A 504 -26.49 11.71 -37.90
N PHE A 505 -25.61 10.80 -37.47
CA PHE A 505 -25.60 9.42 -38.00
C PHE A 505 -26.81 8.59 -37.56
N ASP A 506 -27.28 8.78 -36.32
CA ASP A 506 -28.43 8.04 -35.78
C ASP A 506 -29.78 8.60 -36.30
N GLU A 507 -29.82 9.86 -36.77
CA GLU A 507 -31.00 10.45 -37.42
C GLU A 507 -31.17 9.93 -38.86
N GLU A 508 -30.08 9.81 -39.62
CA GLU A 508 -30.10 9.31 -41.00
C GLU A 508 -30.47 7.82 -41.11
N LEU A 509 -30.29 7.06 -40.02
CA LEU A 509 -30.69 5.65 -39.91
C LEU A 509 -32.09 5.45 -39.30
N GLY A 510 -32.85 6.52 -39.09
CA GLY A 510 -34.22 6.46 -38.57
C GLY A 510 -34.31 5.99 -37.11
N ARG A 511 -33.25 6.17 -36.30
CA ARG A 511 -33.18 5.71 -34.90
C ARG A 511 -33.51 6.82 -33.90
N SER A 512 -34.40 7.73 -34.29
CA SER A 512 -34.96 8.73 -33.38
C SER A 512 -36.11 8.11 -32.57
N PRO A 513 -36.31 8.51 -31.30
CA PRO A 513 -37.31 7.89 -30.42
C PRO A 513 -38.77 8.12 -30.84
N ASN A 514 -39.02 8.90 -31.89
CA ASN A 514 -40.35 9.30 -32.36
C ASN A 514 -40.73 8.74 -33.75
N GLN A 515 -39.95 7.81 -34.31
CA GLN A 515 -40.27 7.18 -35.60
C GLN A 515 -40.20 5.66 -35.49
N ASP A 516 -41.11 4.97 -36.19
CA ASP A 516 -41.09 3.51 -36.28
C ASP A 516 -39.75 3.03 -36.85
N PRO A 517 -39.14 1.98 -36.28
CA PRO A 517 -37.80 1.55 -36.68
C PRO A 517 -37.81 1.08 -38.15
N MET A 518 -36.88 1.64 -38.93
CA MET A 518 -36.66 1.26 -40.33
C MET A 518 -36.36 -0.24 -40.43
N ASP A 519 -36.99 -0.92 -41.41
CA ASP A 519 -36.73 -2.34 -41.65
C ASP A 519 -35.26 -2.57 -42.05
N SER A 520 -34.70 -3.68 -41.60
CA SER A 520 -33.30 -4.08 -41.76
C SER A 520 -32.83 -4.05 -43.23
N ALA A 521 -33.72 -4.38 -44.16
CA ALA A 521 -33.46 -4.34 -45.60
C ALA A 521 -33.39 -2.89 -46.14
N GLN A 522 -34.12 -1.96 -45.54
CA GLN A 522 -34.11 -0.54 -45.92
C GLN A 522 -32.85 0.15 -45.37
N ALA A 523 -32.50 -0.13 -44.11
CA ALA A 523 -31.27 0.39 -43.50
C ALA A 523 -30.02 -0.06 -44.27
N ALA A 524 -29.98 -1.30 -44.75
CA ALA A 524 -28.89 -1.80 -45.58
C ALA A 524 -28.76 -1.05 -46.91
N LYS A 525 -29.87 -0.68 -47.56
CA LYS A 525 -29.85 0.11 -48.80
C LYS A 525 -29.35 1.54 -48.58
N VAL A 526 -29.78 2.20 -47.50
CA VAL A 526 -29.31 3.55 -47.17
C VAL A 526 -27.81 3.56 -46.87
N VAL A 527 -27.31 2.56 -46.14
CA VAL A 527 -25.86 2.39 -45.92
C VAL A 527 -25.12 2.15 -47.25
N GLN A 528 -25.71 1.39 -48.16
CA GLN A 528 -25.12 1.14 -49.48
C GLN A 528 -25.10 2.42 -50.35
N GLU A 529 -26.13 3.26 -50.29
CA GLU A 529 -26.15 4.57 -50.94
C GLU A 529 -25.12 5.55 -50.33
N LEU A 530 -24.98 5.58 -49.00
CA LEU A 530 -24.00 6.45 -48.33
C LEU A 530 -22.55 6.03 -48.61
N VAL A 531 -22.30 4.73 -48.75
CA VAL A 531 -20.96 4.19 -48.99
C VAL A 531 -20.55 4.25 -50.48
N TYR A 532 -21.52 4.13 -51.41
CA TYR A 532 -21.22 4.02 -52.85
C TYR A 532 -21.78 5.15 -53.72
N GLY A 533 -22.54 6.11 -53.15
CA GLY A 533 -23.31 7.11 -53.90
C GLY A 533 -22.60 8.41 -54.29
N THR A 534 -21.30 8.59 -54.00
CA THR A 534 -20.56 9.81 -54.40
C THR A 534 -19.62 9.57 -55.58
N THR A 535 -20.20 9.24 -56.72
CA THR A 535 -19.58 9.53 -58.03
C THR A 535 -20.61 10.13 -58.98
N TYR A 536 -20.31 11.35 -59.42
CA TYR A 536 -20.94 12.15 -60.49
C TYR A 536 -22.31 12.80 -60.22
N ARG A 537 -22.29 14.12 -59.96
CA ARG A 537 -23.05 15.10 -60.75
C ARG A 537 -22.36 16.48 -60.70
N ARG A 538 -22.41 17.13 -61.87
CA ARG A 538 -21.77 18.41 -62.27
C ARG A 538 -22.16 19.60 -61.41
#